data_AF-B2KK89-F1
#
_entry.id   AF-B2KK89-F1
#
_cell.length_a   1.000
_cell.length_b   1.000
_cell.length_c   1.000
_cell.angle_alpha   90.00
_cell.angle_beta   90.00
_cell.angle_gamma   90.00
#
_symmetry.space_group_name_H-M   'P 1'
#
loop_
_entity.id
_entity.type
_entity.pdbx_description
1 polymer ?
#
loop_
_entity_poly.entity_id
_entity_poly.type
_entity_poly.pdbx_seq_one_letter_code
_entity_poly.pdbx_strand_id
1 'polypeptide(L)'
;AGSDSAVILGASEFGGLFVDGLGDGVFWDDPGLTTEEARDLSLNLMQGSRMRLSKTEFISCPSCGRTLFDIQDTTERIRKKTGHLSGLRIAVMGCVVNGPGEMADADFGYV
;
A
#
# COMPACT_ATOMS: atom_id res chain seq x y z
N ALA A 1 4.04 -5.44 23.02
CA ALA A 1 3.10 -4.65 22.22
C ALA A 1 3.35 -5.04 20.78
N GLY A 2 2.34 -5.58 20.08
CA GLY A 2 2.53 -6.25 18.80
C GLY A 2 2.89 -5.29 17.66
N SER A 3 3.52 -5.83 16.62
CA SER A 3 3.86 -5.18 15.34
C SER A 3 2.80 -4.20 14.83
N ASP A 4 1.52 -4.52 14.96
CA ASP A 4 0.40 -3.66 14.53
C ASP A 4 0.38 -2.28 15.21
N SER A 5 0.80 -2.19 16.49
CA SER A 5 0.84 -0.91 17.21
C SER A 5 1.93 0.01 16.64
N ALA A 6 3.06 -0.56 16.21
CA ALA A 6 4.16 0.20 15.61
C ALA A 6 3.76 0.76 14.24
N VAL A 7 3.02 -0.02 13.45
CA VAL A 7 2.49 0.42 12.15
C VAL A 7 1.56 1.63 12.32
N ILE A 8 0.60 1.55 13.25
CA ILE A 8 -0.41 2.59 13.44
C ILE A 8 0.21 3.87 14.00
N LEU A 9 1.04 3.76 15.05
CA LEU A 9 1.69 4.92 15.67
C LEU A 9 2.67 5.57 14.71
N GLY A 10 3.51 4.76 14.06
CA GLY A 10 4.44 5.23 13.04
C GLY A 10 3.76 6.00 11.91
N ALA A 11 2.67 5.46 11.37
CA ALA A 11 1.89 6.14 10.33
C ALA A 11 1.26 7.45 10.83
N SER A 12 0.77 7.48 12.07
CA SER A 12 0.13 8.66 12.64
C SER A 12 1.13 9.79 12.93
N GLU A 13 2.35 9.45 13.35
CA GLU A 13 3.38 10.43 13.73
C GLU A 13 4.15 10.97 12.52
N PHE A 14 4.59 10.09 11.61
CA PHE A 14 5.45 10.50 10.48
C PHE A 14 4.68 10.71 9.17
N GLY A 15 3.49 10.11 9.01
CA GLY A 15 2.76 10.13 7.74
C GLY A 15 2.46 11.53 7.23
N GLY A 16 2.01 12.44 8.12
CA GLY A 16 1.75 13.84 7.76
C GLY A 16 3.01 14.58 7.34
N LEU A 17 4.11 14.43 8.10
CA LEU A 17 5.40 15.05 7.78
C LEU A 17 5.90 14.62 6.41
N PHE A 18 5.75 13.35 6.06
CA PHE A 18 6.13 12.81 4.77
C PHE A 18 5.28 13.32 3.62
N VAL A 19 3.97 13.44 3.81
CA VAL A 19 3.06 14.03 2.81
C VAL A 19 3.38 15.52 2.56
N ASP A 20 3.76 16.25 3.60
CA ASP A 20 4.15 17.66 3.52
C ASP A 20 5.59 17.87 3.02
N GLY A 21 6.36 16.80 2.81
CA GLY A 21 7.77 16.87 2.36
C GLY A 21 8.76 17.33 3.44
N LEU A 22 8.42 17.16 4.72
CA LEU A 22 9.20 17.59 5.89
C LEU A 22 10.11 16.49 6.46
N GLY A 23 10.44 15.47 5.67
CA GLY A 23 11.40 14.43 6.04
C GLY A 23 11.68 13.48 4.88
N ASP A 24 12.86 12.85 4.89
CA ASP A 24 13.33 11.94 3.83
C ASP A 24 13.43 10.47 4.28
N GLY A 25 13.05 10.18 5.53
CA GLY A 25 13.10 8.85 6.11
C GLY A 25 12.77 8.83 7.59
N VAL A 26 12.69 7.62 8.14
CA VAL A 26 12.42 7.37 9.56
C VAL A 26 13.44 6.35 10.10
N PHE A 27 13.89 6.59 11.32
CA PHE A 27 14.72 5.69 12.10
C PHE A 27 13.93 5.23 13.32
N TRP A 28 14.00 3.93 13.63
CA TRP A 28 13.27 3.32 14.74
C TRP A 28 14.22 3.03 15.89
N ASP A 29 13.94 3.60 17.06
CA ASP A 29 14.61 3.28 18.32
C ASP A 29 13.65 2.46 19.20
N ASP A 30 13.31 1.25 18.73
CA ASP A 30 12.44 0.31 19.44
C ASP A 30 13.16 -1.04 19.58
N PRO A 31 13.54 -1.47 20.80
CA PRO A 31 14.18 -2.76 21.03
C PRO A 31 13.25 -3.96 20.73
N GLY A 32 11.95 -3.72 20.57
CA GLY A 32 10.95 -4.71 20.17
C GLY A 32 10.89 -4.98 18.66
N LEU A 33 11.56 -4.17 17.83
CA LEU A 33 11.62 -4.37 16.38
C LEU A 33 12.97 -4.98 15.97
N THR A 34 12.91 -6.01 15.14
CA THR A 34 14.11 -6.47 14.42
C THR A 34 14.52 -5.47 13.35
N THR A 35 15.77 -5.56 12.88
CA THR A 35 16.28 -4.66 11.82
C THR A 35 15.44 -4.80 10.54
N GLU A 36 15.02 -6.02 10.22
CA GLU A 36 14.19 -6.33 9.06
C GLU A 36 12.79 -5.72 9.19
N GLU A 37 12.14 -5.86 10.36
CA GLU A 37 10.82 -5.26 10.61
C GLU A 37 10.88 -3.74 10.56
N ALA A 38 11.89 -3.13 11.18
CA ALA A 38 12.12 -1.69 11.14
C ALA A 38 12.31 -1.20 9.69
N ARG A 39 13.12 -1.91 8.89
CA ARG A 39 13.33 -1.61 7.46
C ARG A 39 12.01 -1.70 6.68
N ASP A 40 11.28 -2.80 6.84
CA ASP A 40 10.05 -3.03 6.09
C ASP A 40 8.96 -2.01 6.47
N LEU A 41 8.87 -1.66 7.76
CA LEU A 41 7.99 -0.60 8.24
C LEU A 41 8.36 0.77 7.64
N SER A 42 9.64 1.15 7.64
CA SER A 42 10.11 2.39 7.00
C SER A 42 9.73 2.45 5.52
N LEU A 43 10.00 1.37 4.77
CA LEU A 43 9.69 1.31 3.34
C LEU A 43 8.18 1.35 3.07
N ASN A 44 7.37 0.64 3.87
CA ASN A 44 5.93 0.66 3.74
C ASN A 44 5.35 2.04 4.04
N LEU A 45 5.87 2.73 5.05
CA LEU A 45 5.42 4.05 5.44
C LEU A 45 5.75 5.10 4.36
N MET A 46 6.98 5.09 3.85
CA MET A 46 7.39 5.97 2.75
C MET A 46 6.64 5.65 1.44
N GLN A 47 6.25 4.40 1.21
CA GLN A 47 5.42 4.03 0.06
C GLN A 47 3.99 4.55 0.24
N GLY A 48 3.41 4.43 1.43
CA GLY A 48 2.07 4.95 1.74
C GLY A 48 1.96 6.48 1.61
N SER A 49 3.04 7.21 1.90
CA SER A 49 3.13 8.67 1.70
C SER A 49 3.54 9.08 0.27
N ARG A 50 3.64 8.13 -0.68
CA ARG A 50 4.11 8.34 -2.07
C ARG A 50 5.53 8.93 -2.20
N MET A 51 6.35 8.86 -1.15
CA MET A 51 7.74 9.29 -1.21
C MET A 51 8.65 8.31 -1.95
N ARG A 52 8.41 7.00 -1.79
CA ARG A 52 9.25 5.96 -2.39
C ARG A 52 8.46 4.70 -2.71
N LEU A 53 8.46 4.29 -3.98
CA LEU A 53 7.89 3.01 -4.41
C LEU A 53 8.95 1.90 -4.31
N SER A 54 8.88 1.07 -3.26
CA SER A 54 9.82 -0.03 -3.05
C SER A 54 9.34 -1.36 -3.60
N LYS A 55 8.02 -1.55 -3.75
CA LYS A 55 7.37 -2.77 -4.26
C LYS A 55 6.18 -2.41 -5.15
N THR A 56 5.66 -3.38 -5.90
CA THR A 56 4.40 -3.20 -6.64
C THR A 56 3.28 -2.79 -5.67
N GLU A 57 2.60 -1.70 -5.99
CA GLU A 57 1.46 -1.21 -5.23
C GLU A 57 0.17 -1.78 -5.83
N PHE A 58 -0.68 -2.34 -4.97
CA PHE A 58 -1.97 -2.89 -5.35
C PHE A 58 -3.07 -2.05 -4.73
N ILE A 59 -3.89 -1.42 -5.58
CA ILE A 59 -4.99 -0.56 -5.18
C ILE A 59 -6.27 -1.34 -5.42
N SER A 60 -7.12 -1.51 -4.41
CA SER A 60 -8.36 -2.26 -4.55
C SER A 60 -9.47 -1.67 -3.71
N CYS A 61 -10.70 -1.70 -4.21
CA CYS A 61 -11.86 -1.40 -3.38
C CYS A 61 -12.08 -2.54 -2.36
N PRO A 62 -12.68 -2.27 -1.19
CA PRO A 62 -12.90 -3.28 -0.15
C PRO A 62 -13.99 -4.32 -0.49
N SER A 63 -14.54 -4.31 -1.71
CA SER A 63 -15.79 -4.96 -2.14
C SER A 63 -17.07 -4.29 -1.61
N CYS A 64 -18.17 -4.46 -2.34
CA CYS A 64 -19.52 -4.04 -1.95
C CYS A 64 -20.57 -4.88 -2.70
N GLY A 65 -21.86 -4.62 -2.49
CA GLY A 65 -22.95 -5.34 -3.18
C GLY A 65 -23.03 -5.13 -4.71
N ARG A 66 -22.18 -4.27 -5.28
CA ARG A 66 -22.07 -4.04 -6.74
C ARG A 66 -20.94 -4.85 -7.38
N THR A 67 -20.12 -5.53 -6.57
CA THR A 67 -18.98 -6.28 -7.05
C THR A 67 -19.43 -7.44 -7.94
N LEU A 68 -18.83 -7.59 -9.12
CA LEU A 68 -19.22 -8.59 -10.13
C LEU A 68 -18.43 -9.91 -10.06
N PHE A 69 -17.36 -9.97 -9.28
CA PHE A 69 -16.47 -11.12 -9.13
C PHE A 69 -15.79 -11.14 -7.76
N ASP A 70 -15.17 -12.25 -7.37
CA ASP A 70 -14.41 -12.29 -6.11
C ASP A 70 -13.14 -11.43 -6.23
N ILE A 71 -13.17 -10.24 -5.63
CA ILE A 71 -12.07 -9.28 -5.70
C ILE A 71 -10.86 -9.76 -4.91
N GLN A 72 -11.06 -10.51 -3.83
CA GLN A 72 -9.99 -11.04 -3.01
C GLN A 72 -9.18 -12.10 -3.79
N ASP A 73 -9.86 -13.11 -4.36
CA ASP A 73 -9.23 -14.13 -5.21
C ASP A 73 -8.55 -13.52 -6.43
N THR A 74 -9.25 -12.60 -7.11
CA THR A 74 -8.71 -11.95 -8.31
C THR A 74 -7.48 -11.11 -7.99
N THR A 75 -7.50 -10.33 -6.90
CA THR A 75 -6.36 -9.52 -6.47
C THR A 75 -5.17 -10.42 -6.09
N GLU A 76 -5.40 -11.55 -5.42
CA GLU A 76 -4.34 -12.50 -5.09
C GLU A 76 -3.71 -13.13 -6.34
N ARG A 77 -4.54 -13.53 -7.31
CA ARG A 77 -4.08 -14.08 -8.59
C ARG A 77 -3.25 -13.08 -9.39
N ILE A 78 -3.66 -11.82 -9.41
CA ILE A 78 -2.91 -10.74 -10.05
C ILE A 78 -1.60 -10.53 -9.30
N ARG A 79 -1.63 -10.36 -7.97
CA ARG A 79 -0.45 -10.18 -7.11
C ARG A 79 0.59 -11.28 -7.30
N LYS A 80 0.17 -12.54 -7.38
CA LYS A 80 1.07 -13.69 -7.60
C LYS A 80 1.82 -13.59 -8.94
N LYS A 81 1.20 -13.01 -9.96
CA LYS A 81 1.79 -12.86 -11.29
C LYS A 81 2.59 -11.58 -11.46
N THR A 82 2.20 -10.49 -10.80
CA THR A 82 2.76 -9.15 -11.06
C THR A 82 3.53 -8.53 -9.90
N GLY A 83 3.58 -9.16 -8.72
CA GLY A 83 4.22 -8.59 -7.52
C GLY A 83 5.73 -8.41 -7.61
N HIS A 84 6.38 -8.95 -8.64
CA HIS A 84 7.81 -8.75 -8.92
C HIS A 84 8.10 -7.45 -9.69
N LEU A 85 7.06 -6.77 -10.20
CA LEU A 85 7.19 -5.55 -11.00
C LEU A 85 7.23 -4.32 -10.07
N SER A 86 8.37 -4.08 -9.43
CA SER A 86 8.55 -2.91 -8.56
C SER A 86 8.37 -1.60 -9.33
N GLY A 87 7.81 -0.59 -8.66
CA GLY A 87 7.55 0.73 -9.26
C GLY A 87 6.24 0.85 -10.05
N LEU A 88 5.47 -0.24 -10.19
CA LEU A 88 4.14 -0.19 -10.80
C LEU A 88 3.02 -0.12 -9.75
N ARG A 89 1.94 0.57 -10.12
CA ARG A 89 0.67 0.66 -9.42
C ARG A 89 -0.39 -0.08 -10.24
N ILE A 90 -0.97 -1.11 -9.65
CA ILE A 90 -1.95 -1.97 -10.30
C ILE A 90 -3.27 -1.90 -9.53
N ALA A 91 -4.33 -1.47 -10.21
CA ALA A 91 -5.66 -1.35 -9.64
C ALA A 91 -6.55 -2.55 -9.98
N VAL A 92 -7.30 -3.04 -8.99
CA VAL A 92 -8.29 -4.11 -9.13
C VAL A 92 -9.60 -3.62 -8.51
N MET A 93 -10.62 -3.40 -9.33
CA MET A 93 -11.87 -2.77 -8.92
C MET A 93 -13.04 -3.71 -9.15
N GLY A 94 -13.94 -3.82 -8.18
CA GLY A 94 -15.03 -4.81 -8.25
C GLY A 94 -16.19 -4.42 -9.15
N CYS A 95 -16.31 -3.14 -9.53
CA CYS A 95 -17.41 -2.65 -10.35
C CYS A 95 -17.01 -1.43 -11.20
N VAL A 96 -17.70 -1.25 -12.32
CA VAL A 96 -17.48 -0.13 -13.27
C VAL A 96 -17.89 1.24 -12.72
N VAL A 97 -18.62 1.30 -11.60
CA VAL A 97 -19.21 2.56 -11.11
C VAL A 97 -18.13 3.52 -10.61
N ASN A 98 -17.39 3.11 -9.57
CA ASN A 98 -16.26 3.90 -9.07
C ASN A 98 -14.93 3.43 -9.66
N GLY A 99 -14.89 2.22 -10.22
CA GLY A 99 -13.64 1.57 -10.65
C GLY A 99 -12.76 2.45 -11.54
N PRO A 100 -13.27 3.02 -12.66
CA PRO A 100 -12.50 3.87 -13.55
C PRO A 100 -11.91 5.11 -12.88
N GLY A 101 -12.63 5.72 -11.92
CA GLY A 101 -12.16 6.89 -11.19
C GLY A 101 -11.11 6.51 -10.13
N GLU A 102 -11.36 5.46 -9.36
CA GLU A 102 -10.46 4.96 -8.32
C GLU A 102 -9.12 4.44 -8.89
N MET A 103 -9.09 4.06 -10.17
CA MET A 103 -7.87 3.60 -10.86
C MET A 103 -7.21 4.65 -11.77
N ALA A 104 -7.68 5.90 -11.78
CA ALA A 104 -7.16 6.92 -12.70
C ALA A 104 -5.65 7.20 -12.52
N ASP A 105 -5.15 7.04 -11.29
CA ASP A 105 -3.73 7.20 -10.94
C ASP A 105 -2.92 5.90 -11.10
N ALA A 106 -3.53 4.77 -11.48
CA ALA A 106 -2.83 3.50 -11.61
C ALA A 106 -2.20 3.35 -13.00
N ASP A 107 -1.10 2.60 -13.07
CA ASP A 107 -0.42 2.32 -14.34
C ASP A 107 -1.17 1.25 -15.15
N PHE A 108 -1.83 0.32 -14.45
CA PHE A 108 -2.71 -0.71 -15.03
C PHE A 108 -3.95 -0.92 -14.17
N GLY A 109 -5.09 -1.23 -14.81
CA GLY A 109 -6.37 -1.46 -14.13
C GLY A 109 -7.14 -2.67 -14.63
N TYR A 110 -7.83 -3.36 -13.71
CA TYR A 110 -8.81 -4.40 -13.98
C TYR A 110 -10.13 -4.03 -13.28
N VAL A 111 -11.25 -4.05 -14.01
CA VAL A 111 -12.60 -3.68 -13.53
C VAL A 111 -13.67 -4.58 -14.13
#